data_AF-A0A838DMU7-F1
#
_entry.id   AF-A0A838DMU7-F1
#
_cell.length_a   1.000
_cell.length_b   1.000
_cell.length_c   1.000
_cell.angle_alpha   90.00
_cell.angle_beta   90.00
_cell.angle_gamma   90.00
#
_symmetry.space_group_name_H-M   'P 1'
#
loop_
_entity.id
_entity.type
_entity.pdbx_description
1 polymer ?
#
loop_
_entity_poly.entity_id
_entity_poly.type
_entity_poly.pdbx_seq_one_letter_code
_entity_poly.pdbx_strand_id
1 'polypeptide(L)'
;MNDLVQRLSEGKHPVIVGGPQPSLGEFQKRIEEMGYVFIKFTDTRGGTDLGVRVDRSAVNTSMANFEQGTGTVHIEGTLTLNYVKVRCVADIDLAELKGTGHLVVLEEVHP
;
A
#
# COMPACT_ATOMS: atom_id res chain seq x y z
N MET A 1 16.60 2.70 -13.81
CA MET A 1 15.28 2.25 -13.32
C MET A 1 15.26 0.74 -13.10
N ASN A 2 14.74 0.27 -11.95
CA ASN A 2 14.69 -1.14 -11.58
C ASN A 2 13.46 -1.85 -12.17
N ASP A 3 13.61 -3.05 -12.74
CA ASP A 3 12.54 -3.80 -13.42
C ASP A 3 11.26 -3.98 -12.58
N LEU A 4 11.40 -4.22 -11.26
CA LEU A 4 10.24 -4.37 -10.38
C LEU A 4 9.52 -3.04 -10.19
N VAL A 5 10.27 -1.96 -9.97
CA VAL A 5 9.70 -0.61 -9.80
C VAL A 5 8.98 -0.19 -11.06
N GLN A 6 9.60 -0.38 -12.23
CA GLN A 6 8.96 -0.08 -13.52
C GLN A 6 7.66 -0.88 -13.67
N ARG A 7 7.72 -2.20 -13.49
CA ARG A 7 6.55 -3.07 -13.65
C ARG A 7 5.40 -2.68 -12.73
N LEU A 8 5.69 -2.33 -11.47
CA LEU A 8 4.67 -1.93 -10.50
C LEU A 8 4.18 -0.48 -10.67
N SER A 9 4.89 0.33 -11.47
CA SER A 9 4.47 1.68 -11.85
C SER A 9 3.62 1.69 -13.13
N GLU A 10 3.62 0.59 -13.89
CA GLU A 10 2.89 0.45 -15.14
C GLU A 10 1.53 -0.22 -14.91
N GLY A 11 0.50 0.62 -14.73
CA GLY A 11 -0.88 0.16 -14.56
C GLY A 11 -1.27 -0.06 -13.10
N LYS A 12 -2.38 -0.77 -12.88
CA LYS A 12 -2.86 -1.15 -11.55
C LYS A 12 -2.67 -2.63 -11.34
N HIS A 13 -2.25 -3.02 -10.15
CA HIS A 13 -1.97 -4.40 -9.79
C HIS A 13 -2.83 -4.84 -8.61
N PRO A 14 -3.23 -6.12 -8.53
CA PRO A 14 -3.91 -6.64 -7.37
C PRO A 14 -2.99 -6.56 -6.15
N VAL A 15 -3.57 -6.04 -5.06
CA VAL A 15 -2.91 -5.92 -3.77
C VAL A 15 -3.79 -6.47 -2.66
N ILE A 16 -3.17 -6.87 -1.57
CA ILE A 16 -3.82 -7.23 -0.32
C ILE A 16 -3.14 -6.50 0.84
N VAL A 17 -3.84 -6.40 1.98
CA VAL A 17 -3.18 -6.01 3.23
C VAL A 17 -2.14 -7.07 3.59
N GLY A 18 -0.90 -6.63 3.73
CA GLY A 18 0.26 -7.48 3.98
C GLY A 18 0.62 -7.61 5.46
N GLY A 19 1.88 -7.98 5.73
CA GLY A 19 2.40 -8.15 7.08
C GLY A 19 2.13 -9.54 7.67
N PRO A 20 2.59 -9.79 8.91
CA PRO A 20 2.62 -11.13 9.50
C PRO A 20 1.23 -11.67 9.89
N GLN A 21 0.30 -10.79 10.27
CA GLN A 21 -1.08 -11.15 10.67
C GLN A 21 -2.05 -10.07 10.17
N PRO A 22 -2.40 -10.07 8.86
CA PRO A 22 -3.31 -9.09 8.31
C PRO A 22 -4.71 -9.27 8.89
N SER A 23 -5.25 -8.19 9.46
CA SER A 23 -6.63 -8.10 9.94
C SER A 23 -7.12 -6.67 9.79
N LEU A 24 -8.44 -6.48 9.80
CA LEU A 24 -9.04 -5.16 9.68
C LEU A 24 -8.61 -4.22 10.82
N GLY A 25 -8.63 -4.72 12.06
CA GLY A 25 -8.22 -3.94 13.23
C GLY A 25 -6.73 -3.57 13.21
N GLU A 26 -5.86 -4.49 12.81
CA GLU A 26 -4.42 -4.19 12.66
C GLU A 26 -4.18 -3.18 11.52
N PHE A 27 -4.92 -3.30 10.41
CA PHE A 27 -4.84 -2.36 9.29
C PHE A 27 -5.27 -0.95 9.72
N GLN A 28 -6.40 -0.82 10.42
CA GLN A 28 -6.87 0.44 10.97
C GLN A 28 -5.82 1.07 11.91
N LYS A 29 -5.34 0.29 12.89
CA LYS A 29 -4.33 0.74 13.85
C LYS A 29 -3.06 1.26 13.17
N ARG A 30 -2.63 0.58 12.11
CA ARG A 30 -1.46 0.96 11.31
C ARG A 30 -1.61 2.30 10.60
N ILE A 31 -2.82 2.58 10.09
CA ILE A 31 -3.15 3.84 9.44
C ILE A 31 -3.20 4.98 10.48
N GLU A 32 -4.00 4.79 11.53
CA GLU A 32 -4.38 5.86 12.46
C GLU A 32 -3.28 6.14 13.50
N GLU A 33 -2.72 5.09 14.11
CA GLU A 33 -1.80 5.22 15.24
C GLU A 33 -0.33 5.14 14.77
N MET A 34 0.01 4.10 14.00
CA MET A 34 1.41 3.75 13.74
C MET A 34 2.03 4.56 12.59
N GLY A 35 1.22 5.02 11.63
CA GLY A 35 1.68 5.77 10.46
C GLY A 35 2.45 4.94 9.43
N TYR A 36 2.30 3.61 9.45
CA TYR A 36 2.88 2.74 8.43
C TYR A 36 2.06 1.46 8.26
N VAL A 37 1.86 1.05 7.01
CA VAL A 37 1.08 -0.14 6.62
C VAL A 37 1.91 -1.12 5.80
N PHE A 38 1.42 -2.35 5.66
CA PHE A 38 1.97 -3.33 4.73
C PHE A 38 1.01 -3.52 3.56
N ILE A 39 1.52 -3.35 2.34
CA ILE A 39 0.76 -3.57 1.11
C ILE A 39 1.50 -4.63 0.30
N LYS A 40 0.82 -5.75 0.03
CA LYS A 40 1.39 -6.86 -0.71
C LYS A 40 0.84 -6.91 -2.13
N PHE A 41 1.73 -6.72 -3.10
CA PHE A 41 1.46 -6.97 -4.52
C PHE A 41 1.51 -8.48 -4.78
N THR A 42 0.40 -9.06 -5.23
CA THR A 42 0.26 -10.53 -5.33
C THR A 42 0.81 -11.10 -6.63
N ASP A 43 0.80 -10.32 -7.71
CA ASP A 43 1.21 -10.77 -9.06
C ASP A 43 2.72 -10.67 -9.31
N THR A 44 3.52 -10.63 -8.24
CA THR A 44 4.98 -10.70 -8.30
C THR A 44 5.44 -12.11 -7.93
N ARG A 45 6.63 -12.52 -8.41
CA ARG A 45 7.16 -13.85 -8.10
C ARG A 45 7.44 -13.96 -6.59
N GLY A 46 6.62 -14.72 -5.88
CA GLY A 46 6.68 -14.87 -4.42
C GLY A 46 5.87 -13.83 -3.62
N GLY A 47 5.24 -12.86 -4.29
CA GLY A 47 4.61 -11.71 -3.67
C GLY A 47 5.62 -10.66 -3.20
N THR A 48 5.26 -9.38 -3.30
CA THR A 48 6.11 -8.26 -2.88
C THR A 48 5.37 -7.53 -1.79
N ASP A 49 5.79 -7.75 -0.54
CA ASP A 49 5.21 -7.12 0.64
C ASP A 49 6.01 -5.87 1.00
N LEU A 50 5.37 -4.71 0.90
CA LEU A 50 6.00 -3.40 1.04
C LEU A 50 5.54 -2.73 2.32
N GLY A 51 6.49 -2.36 3.18
CA GLY A 51 6.26 -1.42 4.28
C GLY A 51 6.15 0.00 3.74
N VAL A 52 4.96 0.58 3.81
CA VAL A 52 4.65 1.91 3.28
C VAL A 52 4.47 2.89 4.45
N ARG A 53 5.25 3.97 4.47
CA ARG A 53 5.04 5.07 5.43
C ARG A 53 3.87 5.91 4.97
N VAL A 54 2.81 5.93 5.77
CA VAL A 54 1.53 6.55 5.42
C VAL A 54 1.68 8.06 5.32
N ASP A 55 1.17 8.64 4.23
CA ASP A 55 0.98 10.08 4.10
C ASP A 55 -0.43 10.43 4.60
N ARG A 56 -0.51 10.89 5.85
CA ARG A 56 -1.79 11.23 6.51
C ARG A 56 -2.60 12.30 5.78
N SER A 57 -1.96 13.12 4.95
CA SER A 57 -2.65 14.17 4.20
C SER A 57 -3.33 13.66 2.92
N ALA A 58 -2.92 12.48 2.45
CA ALA A 58 -3.41 11.88 1.20
C ALA A 58 -4.20 10.59 1.42
N VAL A 59 -4.11 9.97 2.60
CA VAL A 59 -5.02 8.89 2.99
C VAL A 59 -6.44 9.42 3.04
N ASN A 60 -7.37 8.68 2.42
CA ASN A 60 -8.78 8.97 2.50
C ASN A 60 -9.54 7.74 3.05
N THR A 61 -10.08 7.92 4.25
CA THR A 61 -10.92 6.93 4.95
C THR A 61 -12.41 7.34 4.99
N SER A 62 -12.82 8.37 4.26
CA SER A 62 -14.20 8.89 4.31
C SER A 62 -15.26 7.87 3.90
N MET A 63 -14.90 6.91 3.04
CA MET A 63 -15.76 5.82 2.56
C MET A 63 -15.61 4.55 3.39
N ALA A 64 -14.78 4.56 4.43
CA ALA A 64 -14.41 3.37 5.19
C ALA A 64 -15.21 3.27 6.49
N ASN A 65 -15.78 2.09 6.74
CA ASN A 65 -16.37 1.74 8.02
C ASN A 65 -15.62 0.55 8.62
N PHE A 66 -14.62 0.84 9.45
CA PHE A 66 -13.79 -0.18 10.10
C PHE A 66 -14.55 -1.00 11.14
N GLU A 67 -15.61 -0.47 11.76
CA GLU A 67 -16.43 -1.22 12.71
C GLU A 67 -17.25 -2.32 12.00
N GLN A 68 -17.77 -2.02 10.82
CA GLN A 68 -18.58 -2.96 10.03
C GLN A 68 -17.77 -3.74 8.99
N GLY A 69 -16.49 -3.39 8.77
CA GLY A 69 -15.65 -3.99 7.73
C GLY A 69 -16.18 -3.76 6.33
N THR A 70 -16.71 -2.57 6.06
CA THR A 70 -17.30 -2.23 4.75
C THR A 70 -16.69 -0.95 4.18
N GLY A 71 -16.80 -0.82 2.86
CA GLY A 71 -16.29 0.33 2.13
C GLY A 71 -14.82 0.20 1.75
N THR A 72 -14.24 1.31 1.31
CA THR A 72 -12.91 1.35 0.73
C THR A 72 -12.06 2.40 1.39
N VAL A 73 -10.80 2.07 1.63
CA VAL A 73 -9.77 3.02 2.07
C VAL A 73 -8.82 3.29 0.91
N HIS A 74 -8.57 4.56 0.64
CA HIS A 74 -7.49 4.99 -0.23
C HIS A 74 -6.25 5.27 0.61
N ILE A 75 -5.17 4.55 0.32
CA ILE A 75 -3.88 4.68 0.99
C ILE A 75 -2.88 5.26 0.03
N GLU A 76 -2.19 6.30 0.50
CA GLU A 76 -0.95 6.74 -0.11
C GLU A 76 0.17 6.83 0.93
N GLY A 77 1.39 6.58 0.47
CA GLY A 77 2.55 6.70 1.32
C GLY A 77 3.84 6.47 0.57
N THR A 78 4.97 6.67 1.24
CA THR A 78 6.29 6.61 0.60
C THR A 78 7.14 5.47 1.13
N LEU A 79 8.02 4.97 0.27
CA LEU A 79 9.08 4.04 0.61
C LEU A 79 10.24 4.18 -0.37
N THR A 80 11.37 3.55 -0.04
CA THR A 80 12.47 3.35 -0.98
C THR A 80 12.50 1.89 -1.38
N LEU A 81 12.34 1.61 -2.67
CA LEU A 81 12.40 0.26 -3.24
C LEU A 81 13.55 0.20 -4.25
N ASN A 82 14.51 -0.69 -4.02
CA ASN A 82 15.66 -0.88 -4.91
C ASN A 82 16.38 0.43 -5.27
N TYR A 83 16.66 1.26 -4.26
CA TYR A 83 17.28 2.60 -4.39
C TYR A 83 16.46 3.65 -5.13
N VAL A 84 15.17 3.38 -5.40
CA VAL A 84 14.25 4.36 -5.97
C VAL A 84 13.24 4.76 -4.92
N LYS A 85 13.12 6.06 -4.65
CA LYS A 85 12.06 6.59 -3.79
C LYS A 85 10.77 6.61 -4.60
N VAL A 86 9.75 5.97 -4.05
CA VAL A 86 8.45 5.78 -4.69
C VAL A 86 7.33 6.15 -3.73
N ARG A 87 6.19 6.53 -4.30
CA ARG A 87 4.91 6.62 -3.61
C ARG A 87 4.09 5.38 -3.95
N CYS A 88 3.63 4.65 -2.94
CA CYS A 88 2.67 3.58 -3.12
C CYS A 88 1.27 4.18 -3.01
N VAL A 89 0.41 3.87 -3.98
CA VAL A 89 -0.99 4.28 -4.01
C VAL A 89 -1.82 3.00 -4.10
N ALA A 90 -2.74 2.80 -3.15
CA ALA A 90 -3.55 1.59 -3.07
C ALA A 90 -4.98 1.90 -2.60
N ASP A 91 -5.97 1.35 -3.31
CA ASP A 91 -7.37 1.33 -2.90
C ASP A 91 -7.67 -0.06 -2.34
N ILE A 92 -8.15 -0.15 -1.09
CA ILE A 92 -8.39 -1.40 -0.37
C ILE A 92 -9.85 -1.48 0.08
N ASP A 93 -10.55 -2.51 -0.37
CA ASP A 93 -11.85 -2.93 0.16
C ASP A 93 -11.68 -3.55 1.55
N LEU A 94 -12.46 -3.08 2.52
CA LEU A 94 -12.35 -3.51 3.92
C LEU A 94 -12.93 -4.89 4.20
N ALA A 95 -13.87 -5.38 3.38
CA ALA A 95 -14.50 -6.67 3.59
C ALA A 95 -13.55 -7.81 3.23
N GLU A 96 -12.78 -7.64 2.15
CA GLU A 96 -11.80 -8.64 1.72
C GLU A 96 -10.36 -8.34 2.13
N LEU A 97 -10.05 -7.10 2.53
CA LEU A 97 -8.69 -6.58 2.69
C LEU A 97 -7.85 -6.73 1.40
N LYS A 98 -8.50 -6.52 0.26
CA LYS A 98 -7.92 -6.59 -1.08
C LYS A 98 -8.27 -5.35 -1.88
N GLY A 99 -7.54 -5.13 -2.96
CA GLY A 99 -7.93 -4.15 -3.96
C GLY A 99 -6.86 -3.97 -5.01
N THR A 100 -6.62 -2.73 -5.42
CA THR A 100 -5.65 -2.41 -6.47
C THR A 100 -4.68 -1.34 -6.05
N GLY A 101 -3.41 -1.49 -6.44
CA GLY A 101 -2.38 -0.50 -6.17
C GLY A 101 -1.33 -0.41 -7.26
N HIS A 102 -0.52 0.63 -7.18
CA HIS A 102 0.60 0.89 -8.08
C HIS A 102 1.64 1.76 -7.39
N LEU A 103 2.81 1.87 -8.01
CA LEU A 103 3.87 2.77 -7.58
C LEU A 103 3.94 4.01 -8.48
N VAL A 104 4.27 5.15 -7.88
CA VAL A 104 4.62 6.38 -8.58
C VAL A 104 6.07 6.69 -8.24
N VAL A 105 6.91 6.83 -9.26
CA VAL A 105 8.33 7.10 -9.06
C VAL A 105 8.53 8.58 -8.73
N LEU A 106 9.30 8.85 -7.68
CA LEU A 106 9.59 10.20 -7.23
C LEU A 106 11.02 10.62 -7.63
N GLU A 107 12.02 9.87 -7.19
CA GLU A 107 13.44 10.17 -7.45
C GLU A 107 14.31 8.92 -7.29
N GLU A 108 15.43 8.86 -8.02
CA GLU A 108 16.49 7.86 -7.76
C GLU A 108 17.36 8.35 -6.59
N VAL A 109 17.64 7.47 -5.63
CA VAL A 109 18.51 7.76 -4.49
C VAL A 109 19.90 7.21 -4.81
N HIS A 110 20.84 8.09 -5.13
CA HIS A 110 22.24 7.71 -5.25
C HIS A 110 22.88 7.60 -3.85
N PRO A 111 23.73 6.59 -3.61
CA PRO A 111 24.47 6.43 -2.36
C PRO A 111 25.50 7.55 -2.13
#